data_AF-A0A9P9HKJ5-F1
#
_entry.id   AF-A0A9P9HKJ5-F1
#
_cell.length_a   1.000
_cell.length_b   1.000
_cell.length_c   1.000
_cell.angle_alpha   90.00
_cell.angle_beta   90.00
_cell.angle_gamma   90.00
#
_symmetry.space_group_name_H-M   'P 1'
#
loop_
_entity.id
_entity.type
_entity.pdbx_description
1 polymer ?
#
loop_
_entity_poly.entity_id
_entity_poly.type
_entity_poly.pdbx_seq_one_letter_code
_entity_poly.pdbx_strand_id
1 'polypeptide(L)'
;MTSPPSCTEQDFKLPHLRRCAFDFSRIVWERKLGGGLDGYVWKVWFGETGPFSLNVPPDFRHYYAAQRECQNASIFQMIETAIAQAAVDSKPIRVLANPKTKQEARYNLFWFSDEARLASFPEDLEAAEITSMPRFRKCYGWLKFSGEIRRSISWSKEYTAIVYEYVEEGENEEAVVEEVDRFCWLTGFSHNLSPAARNWKSRVLVDLADIIHARGYGWHEVTYKQWTADLILVE
;
A
#
# COMPACT_ATOMS: atom_id res chain seq x y z
N MET A 1 -15.00 6.97 2.57
CA MET A 1 -15.12 6.26 1.27
C MET A 1 -16.53 5.70 1.21
N THR A 2 -17.25 5.89 0.10
CA THR A 2 -18.71 5.68 0.02
C THR A 2 -19.12 4.28 -0.48
N SER A 3 -18.19 3.49 -1.03
CA SER A 3 -18.39 2.10 -1.46
C SER A 3 -17.07 1.32 -1.42
N PRO A 4 -17.06 -0.02 -1.46
CA PRO A 4 -15.85 -0.79 -1.75
C PRO A 4 -15.28 -0.44 -3.15
N PRO A 5 -13.96 -0.59 -3.38
CA PRO A 5 -13.39 -0.54 -4.72
C PRO A 5 -13.90 -1.70 -5.59
N SER A 6 -13.93 -1.47 -6.90
CA SER A 6 -14.09 -2.54 -7.89
C SER A 6 -12.86 -3.46 -7.85
N CYS A 7 -13.06 -4.76 -8.09
CA CYS A 7 -12.01 -5.78 -8.04
C CYS A 7 -11.88 -6.52 -9.38
N THR A 8 -12.16 -5.87 -10.51
CA THR A 8 -11.96 -6.51 -11.83
C THR A 8 -10.48 -6.70 -12.13
N GLU A 9 -10.12 -7.64 -12.99
CA GLU A 9 -8.74 -7.83 -13.43
C GLU A 9 -8.18 -6.54 -14.04
N GLN A 10 -9.02 -5.78 -14.74
CA GLN A 10 -8.63 -4.51 -15.34
C GLN A 10 -8.27 -3.46 -14.28
N ASP A 11 -8.95 -3.45 -13.14
CA ASP A 11 -8.62 -2.54 -12.03
C ASP A 11 -7.27 -2.92 -11.38
N PHE A 12 -6.97 -4.21 -11.24
CA PHE A 12 -5.63 -4.67 -10.81
C PHE A 12 -4.53 -4.37 -11.85
N LYS A 13 -4.87 -4.31 -13.15
CA LYS A 13 -3.94 -3.91 -14.21
C LYS A 13 -3.62 -2.42 -14.18
N LEU A 14 -4.61 -1.59 -13.87
CA LEU A 14 -4.51 -0.12 -13.84
C LEU A 14 -5.02 0.43 -12.50
N PRO A 15 -4.31 0.17 -11.39
CA PRO A 15 -4.77 0.52 -10.06
C PRO A 15 -4.81 2.02 -9.86
N HIS A 16 -6.00 2.57 -9.63
CA HIS A 16 -6.21 3.98 -9.35
C HIS A 16 -6.64 4.18 -7.90
N LEU A 17 -5.89 5.00 -7.17
CA LEU A 17 -6.27 5.37 -5.82
C LEU A 17 -7.50 6.28 -5.87
N ARG A 18 -8.47 6.03 -4.98
CA ARG A 18 -9.69 6.83 -4.90
C ARG A 18 -9.43 8.17 -4.21
N ARG A 19 -10.26 9.16 -4.52
CA ARG A 19 -10.20 10.47 -3.87
C ARG A 19 -10.60 10.35 -2.39
N CYS A 20 -9.84 10.97 -1.52
CA CYS A 20 -10.18 11.15 -0.11
C CYS A 20 -11.43 12.03 0.01
N ALA A 21 -12.36 11.63 0.87
CA ALA A 21 -13.63 12.34 1.08
C ALA A 21 -13.53 13.42 2.17
N PHE A 22 -12.36 13.61 2.77
CA PHE A 22 -12.17 14.60 3.84
C PHE A 22 -12.22 16.01 3.26
N ASP A 23 -12.84 16.92 4.03
CA ASP A 23 -12.92 18.33 3.68
C ASP A 23 -11.59 19.02 4.01
N PHE A 24 -10.78 19.26 2.99
CA PHE A 24 -9.48 19.90 3.14
C PHE A 24 -9.58 21.32 3.73
N SER A 25 -10.71 22.02 3.58
CA SER A 25 -10.86 23.37 4.16
C SER A 25 -10.80 23.38 5.70
N ARG A 26 -11.00 22.20 6.32
CA ARG A 26 -10.94 22.00 7.78
C ARG A 26 -9.58 21.50 8.26
N ILE A 27 -8.56 21.46 7.40
CA ILE A 27 -7.27 20.91 7.78
C ILE A 27 -6.60 21.74 8.88
N VAL A 28 -6.17 21.08 9.94
CA VAL A 28 -5.35 21.66 10.99
C VAL A 28 -4.01 20.97 10.97
N TRP A 29 -2.96 21.75 10.75
CA TRP A 29 -1.60 21.26 10.63
C TRP A 29 -0.92 21.21 11.99
N GLU A 30 -0.60 20.02 12.49
CA GLU A 30 0.08 19.87 13.78
C GLU A 30 1.60 20.04 13.61
N ARG A 31 2.27 19.07 12.98
CA ARG A 31 3.74 19.09 12.89
C ARG A 31 4.35 18.34 11.70
N LYS A 32 5.57 18.78 11.37
CA LYS A 32 6.71 18.00 10.88
C LYS A 32 6.75 16.51 11.24
N LEU A 33 6.44 15.53 10.40
CA LEU A 33 6.78 14.13 10.73
C LEU A 33 8.11 13.71 10.11
N GLY A 34 8.38 14.14 8.88
CA GLY A 34 9.63 13.84 8.21
C GLY A 34 9.61 14.32 6.76
N GLY A 35 10.66 13.99 6.05
CA GLY A 35 10.71 14.12 4.60
C GLY A 35 12.11 13.95 4.05
N GLY A 36 12.17 13.75 2.74
CA GLY A 36 13.40 13.48 2.01
C GLY A 36 13.19 13.69 0.52
N LEU A 37 13.88 12.89 -0.29
CA LEU A 37 13.70 12.88 -1.75
C LEU A 37 12.24 12.61 -2.14
N ASP A 38 11.55 11.84 -1.29
CA ASP A 38 10.27 11.24 -1.62
C ASP A 38 9.06 12.09 -1.28
N GLY A 39 9.30 13.24 -0.64
CA GLY A 39 8.28 14.19 -0.25
C GLY A 39 8.38 14.56 1.21
N TYR A 40 7.32 15.20 1.70
CA TYR A 40 7.19 15.61 3.10
C TYR A 40 5.94 15.03 3.72
N VAL A 41 6.08 14.54 4.94
CA VAL A 41 4.98 13.95 5.69
C VAL A 41 4.64 14.85 6.88
N TRP A 42 3.36 15.13 7.04
CA TRP A 42 2.84 16.00 8.09
C TRP A 42 1.79 15.28 8.92
N LYS A 43 1.78 15.53 10.23
CA LYS A 43 0.68 15.17 11.11
C LYS A 43 -0.40 16.25 11.02
N VAL A 44 -1.62 15.86 10.72
CA VAL A 44 -2.74 16.76 10.47
C VAL A 44 -4.03 16.25 11.10
N TRP A 45 -4.99 17.15 11.27
CA TRP A 45 -6.37 16.86 11.64
C TRP A 45 -7.29 17.44 10.57
N PHE A 46 -8.51 16.91 10.45
CA PHE A 46 -9.58 17.49 9.62
C PHE A 46 -10.74 17.86 10.55
N GLY A 47 -10.80 19.13 10.95
CA GLY A 47 -11.64 19.58 12.06
C GLY A 47 -11.22 18.89 13.36
N GLU A 48 -12.17 18.25 14.04
CA GLU A 48 -11.95 17.49 15.27
C GLU A 48 -11.56 16.03 15.02
N THR A 49 -11.55 15.58 13.75
CA THR A 49 -11.21 14.19 13.39
C THR A 49 -9.71 14.06 13.10
N GLY A 50 -9.06 13.08 13.73
CA GLY A 50 -7.63 12.81 13.56
C GLY A 50 -7.01 12.12 14.77
N PRO A 51 -5.67 12.05 14.84
CA PRO A 51 -4.72 12.56 13.85
C PRO A 51 -4.61 11.67 12.58
N PHE A 52 -4.16 12.29 11.49
CA PHE A 52 -3.80 11.64 10.23
C PHE A 52 -2.37 12.02 9.84
N SER A 53 -1.81 11.27 8.90
CA SER A 53 -0.60 11.71 8.23
C SER A 53 -0.86 11.97 6.75
N LEU A 54 -0.39 13.14 6.33
CA LEU A 54 -0.53 13.68 4.98
C LEU A 54 0.82 13.58 4.29
N ASN A 55 0.92 12.72 3.28
CA ASN A 55 2.12 12.59 2.47
C ASN A 55 2.01 13.52 1.25
N VAL A 56 2.93 14.48 1.16
CA VAL A 56 3.02 15.47 0.08
C VAL A 56 4.24 15.11 -0.78
N PRO A 57 4.05 14.41 -1.91
CA PRO A 57 5.14 14.05 -2.80
C PRO A 57 5.80 15.29 -3.43
N PRO A 58 7.06 15.18 -3.90
CA PRO A 58 7.74 16.27 -4.59
C PRO A 58 7.06 16.52 -5.95
N ASP A 59 7.13 17.76 -6.40
CA ASP A 59 6.73 18.13 -7.77
C ASP A 59 7.87 17.76 -8.74
N PHE A 60 7.95 16.47 -9.10
CA PHE A 60 9.00 15.95 -9.97
C PHE A 60 8.44 15.01 -11.03
N ARG A 61 8.62 15.36 -12.31
CA ARG A 61 7.97 14.71 -13.46
C ARG A 61 8.34 13.23 -13.69
N HIS A 62 9.47 12.78 -13.14
CA HIS A 62 9.98 11.41 -13.33
C HIS A 62 10.01 10.59 -12.03
N TYR A 63 9.32 11.07 -10.99
CA TYR A 63 9.39 10.49 -9.66
C TYR A 63 8.30 9.44 -9.44
N TYR A 64 8.72 8.17 -9.37
CA TYR A 64 7.82 7.02 -9.36
C TYR A 64 7.28 6.65 -7.98
N ALA A 65 7.90 7.08 -6.88
CA ALA A 65 7.49 6.54 -5.58
C ALA A 65 6.13 7.05 -5.11
N ALA A 66 5.74 8.29 -5.42
CA ALA A 66 4.37 8.78 -5.19
C ALA A 66 3.32 7.98 -5.99
N GLN A 67 3.63 7.68 -7.26
CA GLN A 67 2.79 6.86 -8.13
C GLN A 67 2.69 5.43 -7.57
N ARG A 68 3.82 4.83 -7.21
CA ARG A 68 3.92 3.49 -6.62
C ARG A 68 3.11 3.40 -5.33
N GLU A 69 3.25 4.38 -4.45
CA GLU A 69 2.51 4.46 -3.20
C GLU A 69 1.00 4.53 -3.44
N CYS A 70 0.54 5.33 -4.41
CA CYS A 70 -0.88 5.34 -4.81
C CYS A 70 -1.34 3.98 -5.36
N GLN A 71 -0.55 3.35 -6.23
CA GLN A 71 -0.89 2.07 -6.84
C GLN A 71 -0.96 0.96 -5.79
N ASN A 72 0.04 0.86 -4.91
CA ASN A 72 0.08 -0.12 -3.84
C ASN A 72 -1.09 0.06 -2.87
N ALA A 73 -1.38 1.31 -2.45
CA ALA A 73 -2.55 1.59 -1.61
C ALA A 73 -3.86 1.19 -2.28
N SER A 74 -4.01 1.43 -3.58
CA SER A 74 -5.20 1.01 -4.36
C SER A 74 -5.31 -0.52 -4.42
N ILE A 75 -4.22 -1.23 -4.72
CA ILE A 75 -4.18 -2.69 -4.76
C ILE A 75 -4.53 -3.28 -3.39
N PHE A 76 -3.99 -2.76 -2.30
CA PHE A 76 -4.32 -3.24 -0.96
C PHE A 76 -5.80 -3.06 -0.61
N GLN A 77 -6.42 -1.94 -1.00
CA GLN A 77 -7.87 -1.77 -0.83
C GLN A 77 -8.67 -2.80 -1.64
N MET A 78 -8.22 -3.15 -2.85
CA MET A 78 -8.85 -4.19 -3.68
C MET A 78 -8.66 -5.59 -3.08
N ILE A 79 -7.45 -5.92 -2.62
CA ILE A 79 -7.15 -7.19 -1.95
C ILE A 79 -8.00 -7.36 -0.68
N GLU A 80 -8.05 -6.34 0.19
CA GLU A 80 -8.89 -6.35 1.39
C GLU A 80 -10.36 -6.60 1.05
N THR A 81 -10.85 -5.95 -0.01
CA THR A 81 -12.23 -6.10 -0.48
C THR A 81 -12.50 -7.50 -1.05
N ALA A 82 -11.58 -8.03 -1.86
CA ALA A 82 -11.68 -9.36 -2.43
C ALA A 82 -11.70 -10.43 -1.34
N ILE A 83 -10.84 -10.31 -0.31
CA ILE A 83 -10.82 -11.21 0.85
C ILE A 83 -12.16 -11.13 1.61
N ALA A 84 -12.68 -9.93 1.86
CA ALA A 84 -13.94 -9.75 2.56
C ALA A 84 -15.12 -10.37 1.80
N GLN A 85 -15.18 -10.22 0.47
CA GLN A 85 -16.20 -10.85 -0.37
C GLN A 85 -16.08 -12.37 -0.39
N ALA A 86 -14.85 -12.88 -0.54
CA ALA A 86 -14.55 -14.31 -0.51
C ALA A 86 -14.98 -14.97 0.82
N ALA A 87 -14.83 -14.25 1.94
CA ALA A 87 -15.28 -14.70 3.26
C ALA A 87 -16.81 -14.82 3.36
N VAL A 88 -17.58 -13.91 2.74
CA VAL A 88 -19.06 -14.00 2.69
C VAL A 88 -19.51 -15.29 2.00
N ASP A 89 -18.79 -15.69 0.95
CA ASP A 89 -19.07 -16.92 0.20
C ASP A 89 -18.45 -18.18 0.84
N SER A 90 -17.73 -18.04 1.97
CA SER A 90 -16.97 -19.12 2.62
C SER A 90 -15.99 -19.83 1.66
N LYS A 91 -15.41 -19.08 0.72
CA LYS A 91 -14.48 -19.57 -0.30
C LYS A 91 -13.15 -18.82 -0.17
N PRO A 92 -12.11 -19.38 0.46
CA PRO A 92 -10.82 -18.69 0.58
C PRO A 92 -10.21 -18.41 -0.80
N ILE A 93 -9.47 -17.30 -0.91
CA ILE A 93 -8.71 -17.00 -2.12
C ILE A 93 -7.49 -17.91 -2.14
N ARG A 94 -7.34 -18.70 -3.22
CA ARG A 94 -6.21 -19.61 -3.42
C ARG A 94 -5.20 -18.97 -4.36
N VAL A 95 -3.94 -18.97 -3.97
CA VAL A 95 -2.80 -18.46 -4.75
C VAL A 95 -1.70 -19.54 -4.83
N LEU A 96 -0.71 -19.40 -5.70
CA LEU A 96 0.45 -20.29 -5.69
C LEU A 96 1.16 -20.20 -4.33
N ALA A 97 1.49 -21.34 -3.73
CA ALA A 97 2.15 -21.40 -2.43
C ALA A 97 3.63 -21.00 -2.48
N ASN A 98 4.27 -21.13 -3.65
CA ASN A 98 5.70 -20.87 -3.84
C ASN A 98 5.99 -20.11 -5.15
N PRO A 99 5.46 -18.89 -5.34
CA PRO A 99 5.71 -18.09 -6.53
C PRO A 99 7.17 -17.59 -6.55
N LYS A 100 7.81 -17.66 -7.71
CA LYS A 100 9.23 -17.30 -7.90
C LYS A 100 9.45 -16.33 -9.05
N THR A 101 8.60 -16.38 -10.06
CA THR A 101 8.75 -15.58 -11.28
C THR A 101 7.82 -14.38 -11.28
N LYS A 102 8.11 -13.39 -12.14
CA LYS A 102 7.20 -12.26 -12.37
C LYS A 102 5.82 -12.71 -12.84
N GLN A 103 5.77 -13.77 -13.64
CA GLN A 103 4.51 -14.29 -14.16
C GLN A 103 3.67 -14.93 -13.06
N GLU A 104 4.30 -15.70 -12.16
CA GLU A 104 3.63 -16.29 -10.99
C GLU A 104 3.17 -15.22 -10.00
N ALA A 105 3.97 -14.17 -9.76
CA ALA A 105 3.55 -13.03 -8.93
C ALA A 105 2.30 -12.34 -9.50
N ARG A 106 2.24 -12.15 -10.83
CA ARG A 106 1.05 -11.60 -11.52
C ARG A 106 -0.13 -12.56 -11.46
N TYR A 107 0.13 -13.86 -11.54
CA TYR A 107 -0.89 -14.89 -11.42
C TYR A 107 -1.50 -14.91 -10.02
N ASN A 108 -0.69 -14.79 -8.97
CA ASN A 108 -1.18 -14.65 -7.61
C ASN A 108 -2.03 -13.40 -7.42
N LEU A 109 -1.58 -12.24 -7.95
CA LEU A 109 -2.38 -11.02 -7.89
C LEU A 109 -3.72 -11.15 -8.66
N PHE A 110 -3.73 -11.89 -9.77
CA PHE A 110 -4.94 -12.15 -10.55
C PHE A 110 -6.02 -12.89 -9.75
N TRP A 111 -5.66 -13.79 -8.84
CA TRP A 111 -6.64 -14.54 -8.03
C TRP A 111 -7.49 -13.68 -7.08
N PHE A 112 -7.11 -12.42 -6.87
CA PHE A 112 -7.92 -11.42 -6.18
C PHE A 112 -8.93 -10.70 -7.09
N SER A 113 -9.02 -11.05 -8.37
CA SER A 113 -9.98 -10.44 -9.30
C SER A 113 -11.33 -11.15 -9.30
N ASP A 114 -12.40 -10.41 -9.64
CA ASP A 114 -13.76 -10.93 -9.73
C ASP A 114 -13.83 -12.13 -10.69
N GLU A 115 -13.15 -12.01 -11.83
CA GLU A 115 -13.08 -13.04 -12.87
C GLU A 115 -12.40 -14.31 -12.35
N ALA A 116 -11.30 -14.16 -11.61
CA ALA A 116 -10.58 -15.29 -11.06
C ALA A 116 -11.37 -16.00 -9.95
N ARG A 117 -12.08 -15.25 -9.09
CA ARG A 117 -12.91 -15.85 -8.03
C ARG A 117 -14.12 -16.64 -8.55
N LEU A 118 -14.55 -16.40 -9.78
CA LEU A 118 -15.54 -17.23 -10.47
C LEU A 118 -14.94 -18.52 -11.08
N ALA A 119 -13.62 -18.56 -11.24
CA ALA A 119 -12.91 -19.73 -11.74
C ALA A 119 -12.52 -20.70 -10.60
N SER A 120 -12.08 -21.90 -10.98
CA SER A 120 -11.52 -22.88 -10.05
C SER A 120 -9.99 -22.84 -10.11
N PHE A 121 -9.35 -22.77 -8.96
CA PHE A 121 -7.89 -22.88 -8.87
C PHE A 121 -7.42 -24.26 -9.35
N PRO A 122 -6.41 -24.37 -10.23
CA PRO A 122 -5.94 -25.65 -10.74
C PRO A 122 -5.52 -26.63 -9.62
N GLU A 123 -6.00 -27.87 -9.67
CA GLU A 123 -5.77 -28.88 -8.62
C GLU A 123 -4.33 -29.41 -8.59
N ASP A 124 -3.62 -29.32 -9.71
CA ASP A 124 -2.23 -29.78 -9.87
C ASP A 124 -1.19 -28.81 -9.28
N LEU A 125 -1.63 -27.62 -8.86
CA LEU A 125 -0.75 -26.58 -8.31
C LEU A 125 -0.86 -26.52 -6.79
N GLU A 126 0.29 -26.41 -6.13
CA GLU A 126 0.36 -26.19 -4.68
C GLU A 126 -0.21 -24.81 -4.34
N ALA A 127 -1.26 -24.79 -3.52
CA ALA A 127 -2.00 -23.58 -3.19
C ALA A 127 -1.76 -23.14 -1.74
N ALA A 128 -1.62 -21.83 -1.55
CA ALA A 128 -1.78 -21.18 -0.26
C ALA A 128 -3.16 -20.50 -0.20
N GLU A 129 -3.82 -20.60 0.95
CA GLU A 129 -5.08 -19.91 1.20
C GLU A 129 -4.83 -18.55 1.85
N ILE A 130 -5.49 -17.53 1.32
CA ILE A 130 -5.53 -16.18 1.86
C ILE A 130 -6.93 -15.91 2.39
N THR A 131 -7.06 -15.96 3.71
CA THR A 131 -8.34 -15.76 4.44
C THR A 131 -8.39 -14.42 5.17
N SER A 132 -7.23 -13.79 5.38
CA SER A 132 -7.11 -12.51 6.07
C SER A 132 -5.94 -11.71 5.50
N MET A 133 -6.00 -10.39 5.72
CA MET A 133 -4.93 -9.47 5.44
C MET A 133 -4.33 -9.00 6.78
N PRO A 134 -2.98 -9.04 6.95
CA PRO A 134 -2.37 -8.50 8.16
C PRO A 134 -2.57 -6.98 8.23
N ARG A 135 -2.24 -6.37 9.37
CA ARG A 135 -2.47 -4.92 9.56
C ARG A 135 -1.57 -4.10 8.64
N PHE A 136 -2.17 -3.49 7.62
CA PHE A 136 -1.57 -2.39 6.86
C PHE A 136 -2.08 -1.04 7.33
N ARG A 137 -1.29 -0.01 7.08
CA ARG A 137 -1.67 1.37 7.33
C ARG A 137 -2.88 1.75 6.48
N LYS A 138 -3.96 2.22 7.11
CA LYS A 138 -5.16 2.59 6.37
C LYS A 138 -4.92 3.81 5.48
N CYS A 139 -5.17 3.67 4.18
CA CYS A 139 -5.17 4.76 3.21
C CYS A 139 -6.59 5.30 3.00
N TYR A 140 -6.77 6.60 3.15
CA TYR A 140 -8.06 7.29 2.96
C TYR A 140 -8.21 7.87 1.54
N GLY A 141 -7.16 7.83 0.72
CA GLY A 141 -7.17 8.30 -0.66
C GLY A 141 -6.36 9.57 -0.88
N TRP A 142 -6.40 10.09 -2.10
CA TRP A 142 -5.71 11.32 -2.48
C TRP A 142 -6.61 12.56 -2.36
N LEU A 143 -6.04 13.73 -2.10
CA LEU A 143 -6.70 15.02 -2.19
C LEU A 143 -5.80 16.06 -2.85
N LYS A 144 -6.40 17.16 -3.31
CA LYS A 144 -5.68 18.30 -3.88
C LYS A 144 -5.76 19.50 -2.95
N PHE A 145 -4.72 20.32 -2.93
CA PHE A 145 -4.69 21.56 -2.16
C PHE A 145 -3.72 22.62 -2.70
N SER A 146 -3.94 23.87 -2.30
CA SER A 146 -3.06 25.01 -2.60
C SER A 146 -1.89 25.08 -1.61
N GLY A 147 -0.68 25.36 -2.11
CA GLY A 147 0.54 25.51 -1.32
C GLY A 147 0.63 26.78 -0.47
N GLU A 148 -0.36 27.68 -0.53
CA GLU A 148 -0.46 28.92 0.29
C GLU A 148 -0.43 28.68 1.82
N ILE A 149 -0.34 27.42 2.23
CA ILE A 149 -0.62 26.97 3.59
C ILE A 149 0.66 26.71 4.40
N ARG A 150 1.88 26.59 3.81
CA ARG A 150 3.10 26.32 4.61
C ARG A 150 4.47 26.63 4.00
N ARG A 151 5.44 26.98 4.86
CA ARG A 151 6.85 27.35 4.57
C ARG A 151 7.77 26.25 3.99
N SER A 152 7.24 25.14 3.49
CA SER A 152 8.05 24.07 2.85
C SER A 152 7.38 23.51 1.59
N ILE A 153 6.35 24.20 1.12
CA ILE A 153 5.55 23.89 -0.04
C ILE A 153 5.47 25.21 -0.84
N SER A 154 5.60 25.15 -2.16
CA SER A 154 5.60 26.36 -2.99
C SER A 154 4.24 27.02 -2.96
N TRP A 155 4.19 28.30 -2.61
CA TRP A 155 2.97 29.06 -2.34
C TRP A 155 1.98 29.12 -3.53
N SER A 156 2.45 29.03 -4.76
CA SER A 156 1.63 29.20 -5.97
C SER A 156 1.24 27.90 -6.69
N LYS A 157 1.49 26.73 -6.08
CA LYS A 157 1.26 25.43 -6.73
C LYS A 157 0.09 24.67 -6.12
N GLU A 158 -0.62 23.96 -6.97
CA GLU A 158 -1.56 22.91 -6.56
C GLU A 158 -0.75 21.63 -6.30
N TYR A 159 -1.01 20.99 -5.16
CA TYR A 159 -0.38 19.75 -4.74
C TYR A 159 -1.42 18.64 -4.68
N THR A 160 -1.01 17.43 -5.02
CA THR A 160 -1.76 16.21 -4.70
C THR A 160 -1.08 15.55 -3.51
N ALA A 161 -1.83 15.23 -2.47
CA ALA A 161 -1.34 14.51 -1.30
C ALA A 161 -2.16 13.26 -1.04
N ILE A 162 -1.56 12.32 -0.32
CA ILE A 162 -2.21 11.08 0.12
C ILE A 162 -2.46 11.17 1.62
N VAL A 163 -3.68 10.82 2.03
CA VAL A 163 -4.10 10.82 3.43
C VAL A 163 -4.06 9.39 3.96
N TYR A 164 -3.34 9.20 5.05
CA TYR A 164 -3.25 7.93 5.75
C TYR A 164 -3.60 8.07 7.22
N GLU A 165 -3.92 6.93 7.84
CA GLU A 165 -3.86 6.76 9.28
C GLU A 165 -2.51 7.25 9.82
N TYR A 166 -2.55 7.98 10.92
CA TYR A 166 -1.33 8.27 11.66
C TYR A 166 -1.01 7.10 12.57
N VAL A 167 0.19 6.53 12.41
CA VAL A 167 0.70 5.45 13.24
C VAL A 167 1.75 6.06 14.17
N GLU A 168 1.55 5.88 15.48
CA GLU A 168 2.52 6.34 16.49
C GLU A 168 3.82 5.55 16.39
N GLU A 169 4.92 6.19 16.82
CA GLU A 169 6.19 5.50 17.00
C GLU A 169 6.03 4.36 18.01
N GLY A 170 6.72 3.27 17.76
CA GLY A 170 6.69 2.09 18.61
C GLY A 170 7.51 0.97 18.00
N GLU A 171 7.85 0.00 18.85
CA GLU A 171 8.69 -1.13 18.48
C GLU A 171 8.03 -2.01 17.39
N ASN A 172 8.89 -2.63 16.58
CA ASN A 172 8.47 -3.59 15.56
C ASN A 172 8.78 -5.00 16.06
N GLU A 173 7.75 -5.84 16.10
CA GLU A 173 7.88 -7.26 16.43
C GLU A 173 8.25 -8.02 15.14
N GLU A 174 9.40 -8.70 15.15
CA GLU A 174 9.96 -9.40 13.97
C GLU A 174 8.95 -10.35 13.31
N ALA A 175 8.26 -11.17 14.11
CA ALA A 175 7.28 -12.12 13.61
C ALA A 175 6.12 -11.45 12.83
N VAL A 176 5.70 -10.25 13.25
CA VAL A 176 4.63 -9.51 12.56
C VAL A 176 5.15 -8.89 11.26
N VAL A 177 6.40 -8.42 11.26
CA VAL A 177 7.07 -7.92 10.04
C VAL A 177 7.18 -9.03 8.99
N GLU A 178 7.59 -10.23 9.40
CA GLU A 178 7.68 -11.40 8.52
C GLU A 178 6.30 -11.89 8.05
N GLU A 179 5.26 -11.80 8.89
CA GLU A 179 3.88 -12.10 8.48
C GLU A 179 3.42 -11.16 7.35
N VAL A 180 3.67 -9.86 7.51
CA VAL A 180 3.36 -8.84 6.50
C VAL A 180 4.19 -9.05 5.23
N ASP A 181 5.48 -9.40 5.35
CA ASP A 181 6.33 -9.75 4.21
C ASP A 181 5.78 -10.96 3.45
N ARG A 182 5.47 -12.05 4.16
CA ARG A 182 4.91 -13.27 3.56
C ARG A 182 3.62 -12.97 2.82
N PHE A 183 2.75 -12.13 3.38
CA PHE A 183 1.53 -11.69 2.70
C PHE A 183 1.86 -10.89 1.42
N CYS A 184 2.76 -9.92 1.49
CA CYS A 184 3.24 -9.17 0.31
C CYS A 184 3.79 -10.11 -0.77
N TRP A 185 4.66 -11.06 -0.42
CA TRP A 185 5.22 -12.04 -1.35
C TRP A 185 4.12 -12.91 -2.01
N LEU A 186 3.21 -13.47 -1.21
CA LEU A 186 2.10 -14.28 -1.72
C LEU A 186 1.13 -13.48 -2.61
N THR A 187 0.98 -12.18 -2.36
CA THR A 187 0.13 -11.29 -3.15
C THR A 187 0.85 -10.64 -4.34
N GLY A 188 2.09 -11.07 -4.62
CA GLY A 188 2.85 -10.68 -5.81
C GLY A 188 3.67 -9.39 -5.65
N PHE A 189 3.81 -8.86 -4.43
CA PHE A 189 4.70 -7.74 -4.15
C PHE A 189 6.14 -8.21 -3.95
N SER A 190 7.09 -7.43 -4.45
CA SER A 190 8.52 -7.56 -4.17
C SER A 190 9.00 -6.35 -3.39
N HIS A 191 10.12 -6.49 -2.66
CA HIS A 191 10.78 -5.35 -2.03
C HIS A 191 11.56 -4.52 -3.06
N ASN A 192 11.77 -3.25 -2.70
CA ASN A 192 12.86 -2.43 -3.21
C ASN A 192 14.22 -3.03 -2.79
N LEU A 193 15.32 -2.52 -3.36
CA LEU A 193 16.69 -2.92 -3.04
C LEU A 193 17.16 -2.50 -1.63
N SER A 194 16.36 -1.71 -0.89
CA SER A 194 16.76 -1.14 0.39
C SER A 194 15.56 -0.96 1.33
N PRO A 195 14.96 -2.06 1.83
CA PRO A 195 14.03 -1.95 2.96
C PRO A 195 14.75 -1.32 4.15
N ALA A 196 14.01 -0.57 4.97
CA ALA A 196 14.61 0.15 6.10
C ALA A 196 13.69 0.14 7.32
N ALA A 197 14.29 -0.04 8.51
CA ALA A 197 13.57 -0.05 9.78
C ALA A 197 12.72 1.21 9.99
N ARG A 198 13.20 2.37 9.52
CA ARG A 198 12.48 3.67 9.61
C ARG A 198 11.11 3.70 8.92
N ASN A 199 10.87 2.78 7.98
CA ASN A 199 9.63 2.66 7.25
C ASN A 199 8.61 1.78 7.98
N TRP A 200 8.95 1.28 9.18
CA TRP A 200 8.09 0.50 10.05
C TRP A 200 7.85 1.20 11.38
N LYS A 201 6.59 1.30 11.80
CA LYS A 201 6.22 1.88 13.10
C LYS A 201 5.15 1.04 13.75
N SER A 202 5.36 0.65 15.00
CA SER A 202 4.37 -0.13 15.76
C SER A 202 3.83 -1.33 14.96
N ARG A 203 4.74 -2.09 14.32
CA ARG A 203 4.45 -3.26 13.47
C ARG A 203 3.78 -2.98 12.12
N VAL A 204 3.77 -1.73 11.66
CA VAL A 204 3.11 -1.35 10.39
C VAL A 204 4.11 -0.71 9.44
N LEU A 205 4.14 -1.21 8.20
CA LEU A 205 4.81 -0.55 7.09
C LEU A 205 4.09 0.77 6.77
N VAL A 206 4.76 1.90 7.04
CA VAL A 206 4.21 3.25 6.86
C VAL A 206 4.55 3.89 5.52
N ASP A 207 5.59 3.39 4.85
CA ASP A 207 6.00 3.79 3.50
C ASP A 207 5.72 2.66 2.52
N LEU A 208 4.66 2.81 1.72
CA LEU A 208 4.29 1.79 0.73
C LEU A 208 5.17 1.86 -0.53
N ALA A 209 6.08 2.83 -0.68
CA ALA A 209 7.00 2.87 -1.80
C ALA A 209 8.13 1.82 -1.71
N ASP A 210 8.34 1.25 -0.51
CA ASP A 210 9.31 0.19 -0.24
C ASP A 210 8.99 -1.14 -0.91
N ILE A 211 7.74 -1.35 -1.29
CA ILE A 211 7.28 -2.55 -1.98
C ILE A 211 6.78 -2.21 -3.37
N ILE A 212 6.79 -3.19 -4.27
CA ILE A 212 6.42 -3.02 -5.66
C ILE A 212 5.50 -4.16 -6.05
N HIS A 213 4.28 -3.85 -6.48
CA HIS A 213 3.34 -4.87 -6.98
C HIS A 213 3.81 -5.51 -8.29
N ALA A 214 3.32 -6.71 -8.61
CA ALA A 214 3.76 -7.54 -9.75
C ALA A 214 3.69 -6.87 -11.14
N ARG A 215 2.88 -5.82 -11.29
CA ARG A 215 2.75 -5.02 -12.51
C ARG A 215 3.46 -3.67 -12.43
N GLY A 216 4.01 -3.33 -11.26
CA GLY A 216 4.66 -2.06 -10.96
C GLY A 216 6.02 -1.91 -11.62
N TYR A 217 6.39 -0.66 -11.90
CA TYR A 217 7.71 -0.32 -12.40
C TYR A 217 8.76 -0.53 -11.31
N GLY A 218 9.86 -1.21 -11.66
CA GLY A 218 10.94 -1.57 -10.75
C GLY A 218 10.81 -2.93 -10.08
N TRP A 219 9.70 -3.67 -10.31
CA TRP A 219 9.56 -5.03 -9.79
C TRP A 219 10.64 -5.95 -10.40
N HIS A 220 11.32 -6.73 -9.57
CA HIS A 220 12.45 -7.57 -9.98
C HIS A 220 12.46 -8.95 -9.29
N GLU A 221 12.84 -10.01 -10.01
CA GLU A 221 12.82 -11.39 -9.48
C GLU A 221 13.80 -11.59 -8.32
N VAL A 222 14.97 -10.94 -8.38
CA VAL A 222 16.00 -11.02 -7.31
C VAL A 222 15.49 -10.50 -5.95
N THR A 223 14.55 -9.56 -5.93
CA THR A 223 13.95 -9.04 -4.70
C THR A 223 12.59 -9.67 -4.38
N TYR A 224 12.09 -10.55 -5.25
CA TYR A 224 10.86 -11.31 -5.05
C TYR A 224 11.13 -12.65 -4.37
N LYS A 225 11.23 -12.58 -3.05
CA LYS A 225 11.45 -13.71 -2.14
C LYS A 225 10.82 -13.37 -0.79
N GLN A 226 10.73 -14.34 0.10
CA GLN A 226 10.46 -14.07 1.51
C GLN A 226 11.70 -13.45 2.16
N TRP A 227 11.51 -12.37 2.90
CA TRP A 227 12.55 -11.70 3.66
C TRP A 227 12.31 -11.94 5.15
N THR A 228 13.41 -12.13 5.87
CA THR A 228 13.41 -12.22 7.34
C THR A 228 13.46 -10.81 7.94
N ALA A 229 13.01 -10.67 9.19
CA ALA A 229 12.94 -9.38 9.84
C ALA A 229 14.30 -8.68 9.95
N ASP A 230 15.40 -9.43 10.15
CA ASP A 230 16.76 -8.88 10.21
C ASP A 230 17.21 -8.23 8.89
N LEU A 231 16.69 -8.70 7.76
CA LEU A 231 16.96 -8.10 6.44
C LEU A 231 16.03 -6.93 6.11
N ILE A 232 14.87 -6.82 6.76
CA ILE A 232 13.88 -5.76 6.54
C ILE A 232 14.14 -4.58 7.48
N LEU A 233 14.43 -4.87 8.75
CA LEU A 233 14.62 -3.91 9.83
C LEU A 233 16.09 -3.47 9.95
N VAL A 234 16.74 -3.28 8.80
CA VAL A 234 18.10 -2.73 8.73
C VAL A 234 18.05 -1.22 9.01
N GLU A 235 18.96 -0.73 9.85
CA GLU A 235 19.10 0.69 10.20
C GLU A 235 19.67 1.56 9.05
#